data_AF-A0A9D5SGT1-F1
#
_entry.id   AF-A0A9D5SGT1-F1
#
_cell.length_a   1.000
_cell.length_b   1.000
_cell.length_c   1.000
_cell.angle_alpha   90.00
_cell.angle_beta   90.00
_cell.angle_gamma   90.00
#
_symmetry.space_group_name_H-M   'P 1'
#
loop_
_entity.id
_entity.type
_entity.pdbx_description
1 polymer ?
#
loop_
_entity_poly.entity_id
_entity_poly.type
_entity_poly.pdbx_seq_one_letter_code
_entity_poly.pdbx_strand_id
1 'polypeptide(L)'
;MSLRKLGCSLLAALGSASALWADTATIRGDGTMVVDGQPFFPVAYRAEKLEGVKEGIDCGFNMVMGSGEWDRQIYDVANQAGLKIIGGDSYVHFLGVQEGINLKARETSVIWNFIKHTRDQRRRSVFKQLTEFGKLPGVIGWVTNDEPEAKSTEVCEAAYEVVKSYMPEKLVFTISCDVRWVGGLLNTADVLIYDRYLLRGTQPPENAYSNALNSLADNMEHCVKLWQSKSCWYMPQLYPPSYFSLKKDELLTAAAVRQQCYTALIAGAKGLVFYDWGELNYTHYRDKKGEKQSVKLTPEQKAQQLSMLKEVVSEFKSLGEIICDGRPSREAFVMFTAPGQMGPGSIKHRVLDHYGKQYVLLSNPLDVPLKGVFLGPDLGHNNFQKTFTGTVFAGHNDITLGKHKEGMVTFTVAPGGCGVVELSRTSIIDRLPEELR
;
A
#
# COMPACT_ATOMS: atom_id res chain seq x y z
N MET A 1 -45.47 -13.20 -26.65
CA MET A 1 -44.59 -13.64 -25.54
C MET A 1 -44.12 -12.38 -24.82
N SER A 2 -44.49 -12.19 -23.55
CA SER A 2 -44.41 -10.89 -22.86
C SER A 2 -43.00 -10.51 -22.41
N LEU A 3 -42.55 -9.29 -22.76
CA LEU A 3 -41.28 -8.66 -22.36
C LEU A 3 -41.02 -8.70 -20.84
N ARG A 4 -42.07 -8.86 -20.00
CA ARG A 4 -41.91 -9.01 -18.54
C ARG A 4 -41.26 -10.32 -18.10
N LYS A 5 -41.38 -11.41 -18.88
CA LYS A 5 -40.74 -12.68 -18.52
C LYS A 5 -39.24 -12.72 -18.85
N LEU A 6 -38.78 -11.94 -19.84
CA LEU A 6 -37.34 -11.81 -20.13
C LEU A 6 -36.61 -11.00 -19.04
N GLY A 7 -37.25 -9.98 -18.46
CA GLY A 7 -36.64 -9.16 -17.40
C GLY A 7 -36.36 -9.93 -16.10
N CYS A 8 -37.28 -10.79 -15.65
CA CYS A 8 -37.07 -11.58 -14.43
C CYS A 8 -36.00 -12.67 -14.59
N SER A 9 -35.87 -13.28 -15.78
CA SER A 9 -34.83 -14.28 -16.03
C SER A 9 -33.43 -13.67 -16.14
N LEU A 10 -33.31 -12.43 -16.65
CA LEU A 10 -32.02 -11.74 -16.72
C LEU A 10 -31.52 -11.32 -15.32
N LEU A 11 -32.41 -10.84 -14.45
CA LEU A 11 -32.09 -10.48 -13.06
C LEU A 11 -31.70 -11.70 -12.21
N ALA A 12 -32.38 -12.85 -12.40
CA ALA A 12 -32.01 -14.09 -11.73
C ALA A 12 -30.65 -14.64 -12.23
N ALA A 13 -30.36 -14.52 -13.52
CA ALA A 13 -29.08 -14.91 -14.09
C ALA A 13 -27.91 -14.02 -13.59
N LEU A 14 -28.14 -12.71 -13.49
CA LEU A 14 -27.17 -11.76 -12.91
C LEU A 14 -26.92 -12.03 -11.41
N GLY A 15 -27.96 -12.37 -10.64
CA GLY A 15 -27.83 -12.76 -9.23
C GLY A 15 -27.13 -14.11 -9.01
N SER A 16 -27.29 -15.06 -9.94
CA SER A 16 -26.54 -16.33 -9.89
C SER A 16 -25.09 -16.19 -10.33
N ALA A 17 -24.80 -15.27 -11.26
CA ALA A 17 -23.42 -14.97 -11.65
C ALA A 17 -22.66 -14.27 -10.53
N SER A 18 -23.27 -13.33 -9.80
CA SER A 18 -22.60 -12.66 -8.66
C SER A 18 -22.22 -13.62 -7.53
N ALA A 19 -22.95 -14.73 -7.34
CA ALA A 19 -22.62 -15.76 -6.36
C ALA A 19 -21.43 -16.66 -6.79
N LEU A 20 -21.18 -16.79 -8.10
CA LEU A 20 -20.07 -17.60 -8.64
C LEU A 20 -18.72 -16.89 -8.59
N TRP A 21 -18.72 -15.56 -8.46
CA TRP A 21 -17.50 -14.73 -8.42
C TRP A 21 -17.18 -14.14 -7.06
N ALA A 22 -18.06 -14.31 -6.07
CA ALA A 22 -17.85 -13.79 -4.73
C ALA A 22 -16.55 -14.33 -4.12
N ASP A 23 -15.71 -13.41 -3.64
CA ASP A 23 -14.42 -13.64 -3.00
C ASP A 23 -13.35 -14.27 -3.90
N THR A 24 -13.46 -14.00 -5.20
CA THR A 24 -12.37 -14.23 -6.15
C THR A 24 -11.47 -13.01 -6.21
N ALA A 25 -10.16 -13.22 -6.06
CA ALA A 25 -9.15 -12.17 -6.15
C ALA A 25 -8.05 -12.58 -7.13
N THR A 26 -7.71 -11.67 -8.03
CA THR A 26 -6.67 -11.88 -9.05
C THR A 26 -5.81 -10.64 -9.21
N ILE A 27 -4.64 -10.79 -9.82
CA ILE A 27 -3.76 -9.66 -10.19
C ILE A 27 -3.82 -9.47 -11.71
N ARG A 28 -4.22 -8.27 -12.14
CA ARG A 28 -4.18 -7.85 -13.55
C ARG A 28 -2.72 -7.62 -13.95
N GLY A 29 -2.41 -7.73 -15.25
CA GLY A 29 -1.03 -7.61 -15.75
C GLY A 29 -0.30 -6.29 -15.48
N ASP A 30 -0.99 -5.25 -14.99
CA ASP A 30 -0.42 -4.00 -14.51
C ASP A 30 -0.22 -3.96 -12.98
N GLY A 31 -0.34 -5.10 -12.31
CA GLY A 31 -0.22 -5.27 -10.86
C GLY A 31 -1.46 -4.86 -10.06
N THR A 32 -2.54 -4.40 -10.71
CA THR A 32 -3.77 -4.02 -10.01
C THR A 32 -4.50 -5.26 -9.50
N MET A 33 -4.90 -5.27 -8.23
CA MET A 33 -5.75 -6.32 -7.69
C MET A 33 -7.19 -6.14 -8.19
N VAL A 34 -7.81 -7.24 -8.58
CA VAL A 34 -9.21 -7.30 -8.99
C VAL A 34 -9.93 -8.23 -8.03
N VAL A 35 -10.98 -7.72 -7.39
CA VAL A 35 -11.82 -8.49 -6.47
C VAL A 35 -13.24 -8.46 -7.01
N ASP A 36 -13.85 -9.63 -7.16
CA ASP A 36 -15.23 -9.78 -7.68
C ASP A 36 -15.41 -9.10 -9.06
N GLY A 37 -14.36 -9.13 -9.89
CA GLY A 37 -14.32 -8.54 -11.23
C GLY A 37 -14.13 -7.02 -11.27
N GLN A 38 -13.96 -6.34 -10.12
CA GLN A 38 -13.73 -4.91 -10.04
C GLN A 38 -12.30 -4.59 -9.58
N PRO A 39 -11.67 -3.52 -10.12
CA PRO A 39 -10.41 -3.02 -9.57
C PRO A 39 -10.57 -2.69 -8.08
N PHE A 40 -9.61 -3.15 -7.28
CA PHE A 40 -9.63 -2.99 -5.83
C PHE A 40 -8.30 -2.45 -5.36
N PHE A 41 -8.31 -1.24 -4.80
CA PHE A 41 -7.15 -0.67 -4.13
C PHE A 41 -7.14 -1.09 -2.65
N PRO A 42 -6.20 -1.92 -2.21
CA PRO A 42 -6.14 -2.37 -0.83
C PRO A 42 -5.57 -1.26 0.05
N VAL A 43 -6.40 -0.82 0.99
CA VAL A 43 -5.99 -0.03 2.16
C VAL A 43 -6.30 -0.94 3.34
N ALA A 44 -5.28 -1.71 3.71
CA ALA A 44 -5.39 -2.80 4.67
C ALA A 44 -4.76 -2.43 6.01
N TYR A 45 -5.24 -3.10 7.06
CA TYR A 45 -4.70 -2.97 8.40
C TYR A 45 -4.19 -4.33 8.90
N ARG A 46 -3.00 -4.39 9.51
CA ARG A 46 -2.54 -5.62 10.17
C ARG A 46 -3.10 -5.70 11.59
N ALA A 47 -3.75 -6.79 11.95
CA ALA A 47 -4.38 -6.95 13.26
C ALA A 47 -4.15 -8.33 13.88
N GLU A 48 -3.73 -8.33 15.15
CA GLU A 48 -3.52 -9.57 15.90
C GLU A 48 -4.77 -10.10 16.60
N LYS A 49 -5.68 -9.20 16.96
CA LYS A 49 -6.81 -9.49 17.84
C LYS A 49 -8.09 -8.87 17.30
N LEU A 50 -9.22 -9.36 17.80
CA LEU A 50 -10.55 -8.88 17.45
C LEU A 50 -10.71 -7.36 17.67
N GLU A 51 -10.13 -6.82 18.75
CA GLU A 51 -10.18 -5.38 19.04
C GLU A 51 -9.50 -4.57 17.93
N GLY A 52 -8.37 -5.04 17.41
CA GLY A 52 -7.67 -4.37 16.32
C GLY A 52 -8.43 -4.43 14.99
N VAL A 53 -9.14 -5.53 14.72
CA VAL A 53 -10.04 -5.62 13.56
C VAL A 53 -11.17 -4.59 13.68
N LYS A 54 -11.81 -4.47 14.85
CA LYS A 54 -12.88 -3.49 15.09
C LYS A 54 -12.39 -2.04 14.94
N GLU A 55 -11.23 -1.72 15.48
CA GLU A 55 -10.63 -0.38 15.32
C GLU A 55 -10.28 -0.09 13.84
N GLY A 56 -9.80 -1.10 13.10
CA GLY A 56 -9.61 -0.99 11.65
C GLY A 56 -10.92 -0.72 10.89
N ILE A 57 -12.01 -1.38 11.26
CA ILE A 57 -13.34 -1.12 10.69
C ILE A 57 -13.76 0.34 10.97
N ASP A 58 -13.58 0.82 12.20
CA ASP A 58 -13.95 2.18 12.62
C ASP A 58 -13.14 3.27 11.90
N CYS A 59 -11.86 2.98 11.60
CA CYS A 59 -11.00 3.82 10.77
C CYS A 59 -11.34 3.75 9.27
N GLY A 60 -12.19 2.80 8.85
CA GLY A 60 -12.70 2.70 7.49
C GLY A 60 -11.79 1.95 6.51
N PHE A 61 -10.84 1.13 7.00
CA PHE A 61 -10.04 0.23 6.16
C PHE A 61 -10.98 -0.67 5.32
N ASN A 62 -10.55 -1.06 4.11
CA ASN A 62 -11.36 -1.94 3.25
C ASN A 62 -10.85 -3.39 3.24
N MET A 63 -9.78 -3.64 3.98
CA MET A 63 -9.09 -4.92 4.02
C MET A 63 -8.39 -5.11 5.36
N VAL A 64 -8.18 -6.35 5.77
CA VAL A 64 -7.40 -6.70 6.97
C VAL A 64 -6.43 -7.84 6.66
N MET A 65 -5.25 -7.74 7.24
CA MET A 65 -4.24 -8.80 7.24
C MET A 65 -4.14 -9.34 8.66
N GLY A 66 -4.51 -10.60 8.86
CA GLY A 66 -4.41 -11.21 10.17
C GLY A 66 -2.96 -11.47 10.56
N SER A 67 -2.62 -11.20 11.81
CA SER A 67 -1.38 -11.64 12.43
C SER A 67 -1.68 -12.53 13.64
N GLY A 68 -0.99 -13.66 13.78
CA GLY A 68 -1.26 -14.61 14.86
C GLY A 68 -2.57 -15.40 14.73
N GLU A 69 -2.95 -16.09 15.81
CA GLU A 69 -3.95 -17.15 15.78
C GLU A 69 -5.39 -16.62 15.78
N TRP A 70 -5.92 -16.32 14.61
CA TRP A 70 -7.34 -15.96 14.49
C TRP A 70 -8.25 -17.17 14.68
N ASP A 71 -9.36 -16.96 15.39
CA ASP A 71 -10.49 -17.90 15.39
C ASP A 71 -11.55 -17.45 14.38
N ARG A 72 -12.59 -18.27 14.21
CA ARG A 72 -13.67 -17.98 13.26
C ARG A 72 -14.43 -16.69 13.57
N GLN A 73 -14.52 -16.29 14.84
CA GLN A 73 -15.24 -15.06 15.22
C GLN A 73 -14.58 -13.83 14.58
N ILE A 74 -13.25 -13.78 14.53
CA ILE A 74 -12.53 -12.66 13.92
C ILE A 74 -12.80 -12.58 12.41
N TYR A 75 -12.76 -13.72 11.70
CA TYR A 75 -13.13 -13.79 10.28
C TYR A 75 -14.56 -13.34 10.03
N ASP A 76 -15.51 -13.82 10.84
CA ASP A 76 -16.93 -13.49 10.70
C ASP A 76 -17.15 -11.98 10.91
N VAL A 77 -16.50 -11.35 11.90
CA VAL A 77 -16.60 -9.90 12.14
C VAL A 77 -16.00 -9.10 10.99
N ALA A 78 -14.83 -9.48 10.48
CA ALA A 78 -14.21 -8.80 9.35
C ALA A 78 -15.09 -8.88 8.09
N ASN A 79 -15.61 -10.08 7.78
CA ASN A 79 -16.47 -10.30 6.63
C ASN A 79 -17.83 -9.57 6.75
N GLN A 80 -18.46 -9.57 7.93
CA GLN A 80 -19.70 -8.82 8.18
C GLN A 80 -19.53 -7.31 7.95
N ALA A 81 -18.33 -6.78 8.20
CA ALA A 81 -17.98 -5.39 7.91
C ALA A 81 -17.59 -5.14 6.44
N GLY A 82 -17.62 -6.17 5.58
CA GLY A 82 -17.26 -6.08 4.16
C GLY A 82 -15.75 -5.98 3.91
N LEU A 83 -14.90 -6.32 4.88
CA LEU A 83 -13.46 -6.35 4.68
C LEU A 83 -13.06 -7.56 3.84
N LYS A 84 -12.12 -7.35 2.92
CA LYS A 84 -11.36 -8.47 2.34
C LYS A 84 -10.26 -8.89 3.32
N ILE A 85 -9.96 -10.17 3.36
CA ILE A 85 -9.15 -10.78 4.42
C ILE A 85 -7.94 -11.49 3.80
N ILE A 86 -6.74 -11.10 4.23
CA ILE A 86 -5.58 -12.00 4.19
C ILE A 86 -5.60 -12.77 5.51
N GLY A 87 -5.73 -14.09 5.44
CA GLY A 87 -5.95 -14.95 6.60
C GLY A 87 -4.92 -14.74 7.70
N GLY A 88 -5.38 -14.73 8.95
CA GLY A 88 -4.53 -14.71 10.13
C GLY A 88 -3.87 -16.07 10.37
N ASP A 89 -2.64 -16.02 10.90
CA ASP A 89 -1.72 -17.13 11.19
C ASP A 89 -0.87 -17.61 10.01
N SER A 90 -0.77 -16.80 8.96
CA SER A 90 -0.27 -17.19 7.67
C SER A 90 1.26 -17.03 7.55
N TYR A 91 2.02 -17.83 8.27
CA TYR A 91 3.31 -18.25 7.74
C TYR A 91 3.16 -19.73 7.47
N VAL A 92 3.01 -20.06 6.18
CA VAL A 92 2.95 -21.45 5.73
C VAL A 92 4.31 -22.07 6.02
N HIS A 93 4.45 -22.64 7.20
CA HIS A 93 5.68 -23.26 7.63
C HIS A 93 5.85 -24.63 6.97
N PHE A 94 7.09 -24.90 6.58
CA PHE A 94 7.49 -26.20 6.03
C PHE A 94 7.16 -27.38 6.98
N LEU A 95 7.09 -27.14 8.30
CA LEU A 95 6.61 -28.16 9.26
C LEU A 95 5.18 -28.63 8.98
N GLY A 96 4.29 -27.72 8.55
CA GLY A 96 2.94 -28.08 8.11
C GLY A 96 2.94 -28.74 6.73
N VAL A 97 3.87 -28.37 5.85
CA VAL A 97 4.03 -28.98 4.51
C VAL A 97 4.57 -30.42 4.60
N GLN A 98 5.32 -30.76 5.65
CA GLN A 98 5.77 -32.14 5.87
C GLN A 98 4.61 -33.09 6.23
N GLU A 99 3.51 -32.59 6.80
CA GLU A 99 2.32 -33.39 7.09
C GLU A 99 1.68 -33.86 5.76
N GLY A 100 2.03 -35.08 5.33
CA GLY A 100 1.51 -35.68 4.09
C GLY A 100 2.54 -35.83 2.96
N ILE A 101 3.78 -35.33 3.13
CA ILE A 101 4.87 -35.52 2.16
C ILE A 101 5.89 -36.52 2.71
N ASN A 102 6.09 -37.63 1.98
CA ASN A 102 7.03 -38.67 2.35
C ASN A 102 8.45 -38.35 1.81
N LEU A 103 9.26 -37.67 2.63
CA LEU A 103 10.60 -37.22 2.25
C LEU A 103 11.69 -38.25 2.60
N LYS A 104 12.74 -38.33 1.78
CA LYS A 104 13.91 -39.18 2.04
C LYS A 104 14.76 -38.59 3.18
N ALA A 105 15.46 -39.44 3.93
CA ALA A 105 16.26 -39.06 5.10
C ALA A 105 17.27 -37.90 4.86
N ARG A 106 17.84 -37.82 3.66
CA ARG A 106 18.77 -36.73 3.27
C ARG A 106 18.05 -35.39 3.08
N GLU A 107 16.85 -35.40 2.52
CA GLU A 107 15.98 -34.23 2.37
C GLU A 107 15.54 -33.74 3.75
N THR A 108 15.24 -34.66 4.66
CA THR A 108 14.88 -34.34 6.06
C THR A 108 15.98 -33.59 6.80
N SER A 109 17.27 -33.85 6.52
CA SER A 109 18.39 -33.18 7.21
C SER A 109 18.56 -31.70 6.83
N VAL A 110 18.30 -31.35 5.57
CA VAL A 110 18.28 -29.95 5.09
C VAL A 110 17.12 -29.20 5.74
N ILE A 111 15.96 -29.86 5.80
CA ILE A 111 14.75 -29.36 6.45
C ILE A 111 14.95 -29.16 7.96
N TRP A 112 15.61 -30.10 8.65
CA TRP A 112 15.89 -29.97 10.08
C TRP A 112 16.85 -28.81 10.39
N ASN A 113 17.87 -28.60 9.56
CA ASN A 113 18.72 -27.43 9.69
C ASN A 113 17.93 -26.14 9.45
N PHE A 114 16.99 -26.13 8.49
CA PHE A 114 16.11 -25.00 8.25
C PHE A 114 15.14 -24.73 9.42
N ILE A 115 14.42 -25.74 9.90
CA ILE A 115 13.49 -25.68 11.06
C ILE A 115 14.21 -25.17 12.31
N LYS A 116 15.45 -25.59 12.52
CA LYS A 116 16.29 -25.15 13.64
C LYS A 116 16.65 -23.66 13.56
N HIS A 117 16.64 -23.06 12.37
CA HIS A 117 17.00 -21.66 12.13
C HIS A 117 15.81 -20.74 11.87
N THR A 118 14.63 -21.27 11.53
CA THR A 118 13.36 -20.54 11.58
C THR A 118 12.96 -20.38 13.06
N ARG A 119 13.38 -19.27 13.67
CA ARG A 119 13.02 -18.91 15.03
C ARG A 119 11.48 -18.87 15.19
N ASP A 120 10.96 -19.72 16.05
CA ASP A 120 9.81 -19.43 16.94
C ASP A 120 8.46 -19.00 16.32
N GLN A 121 8.04 -19.58 15.20
CA GLN A 121 6.74 -19.27 14.57
C GLN A 121 5.79 -20.50 14.50
N ARG A 122 5.70 -21.29 15.56
CA ARG A 122 4.80 -22.46 15.61
C ARG A 122 3.34 -22.05 15.76
N ARG A 123 2.59 -21.86 14.68
CA ARG A 123 1.15 -21.60 14.78
C ARG A 123 0.38 -22.21 13.59
N ARG A 124 -0.23 -23.38 13.85
CA ARG A 124 -1.06 -24.24 12.97
C ARG A 124 -0.41 -24.78 11.67
N SER A 125 -0.81 -26.00 11.30
CA SER A 125 -0.48 -26.61 9.99
C SER A 125 -1.18 -25.86 8.85
N VAL A 126 -0.49 -25.66 7.73
CA VAL A 126 -1.05 -25.00 6.53
C VAL A 126 -2.32 -25.69 6.05
N PHE A 127 -2.36 -27.02 6.06
CA PHE A 127 -3.54 -27.77 5.62
C PHE A 127 -4.74 -27.49 6.52
N LYS A 128 -4.52 -27.45 7.85
CA LYS A 128 -5.56 -27.10 8.80
C LYS A 128 -6.08 -25.67 8.54
N GLN A 129 -5.19 -24.70 8.35
CA GLN A 129 -5.59 -23.32 8.07
C GLN A 129 -6.41 -23.21 6.78
N LEU A 130 -5.92 -23.78 5.69
CA LEU A 130 -6.62 -23.75 4.40
C LEU A 130 -7.97 -24.48 4.51
N THR A 131 -8.03 -25.67 5.09
CA THR A 131 -9.28 -26.44 5.19
C THR A 131 -10.33 -25.80 6.10
N GLU A 132 -9.94 -25.21 7.23
CA GLU A 132 -10.87 -24.61 8.20
C GLU A 132 -11.28 -23.19 7.82
N PHE A 133 -10.35 -22.37 7.34
CA PHE A 133 -10.55 -20.92 7.17
C PHE A 133 -10.46 -20.44 5.72
N GLY A 134 -9.75 -21.15 4.84
CA GLY A 134 -9.48 -20.67 3.48
C GLY A 134 -10.72 -20.53 2.59
N LYS A 135 -11.81 -21.23 2.92
CA LYS A 135 -13.12 -21.13 2.23
C LYS A 135 -14.11 -20.18 2.91
N LEU A 136 -13.72 -19.49 3.98
CA LEU A 136 -14.59 -18.52 4.62
C LEU A 136 -14.81 -17.31 3.70
N PRO A 137 -16.02 -16.71 3.70
CA PRO A 137 -16.29 -15.51 2.93
C PRO A 137 -15.33 -14.36 3.27
N GLY A 138 -15.01 -13.53 2.28
CA GLY A 138 -14.07 -12.42 2.39
C GLY A 138 -12.59 -12.80 2.38
N VAL A 139 -12.21 -14.08 2.58
CA VAL A 139 -10.81 -14.52 2.53
C VAL A 139 -10.32 -14.57 1.10
N ILE A 140 -9.34 -13.73 0.77
CA ILE A 140 -8.78 -13.62 -0.59
C ILE A 140 -7.39 -14.23 -0.74
N GLY A 141 -6.73 -14.55 0.37
CA GLY A 141 -5.39 -15.12 0.32
C GLY A 141 -4.69 -15.24 1.67
N TRP A 142 -3.41 -15.60 1.61
CA TRP A 142 -2.58 -15.93 2.76
C TRP A 142 -1.16 -15.39 2.55
N VAL A 143 -0.56 -14.84 3.61
CA VAL A 143 0.90 -14.68 3.62
C VAL A 143 1.54 -16.07 3.77
N THR A 144 2.64 -16.35 3.10
CA THR A 144 3.35 -17.63 3.26
C THR A 144 4.64 -17.48 4.04
N ASN A 145 5.17 -16.26 4.15
CA ASN A 145 6.45 -15.98 4.80
C ASN A 145 6.52 -14.53 5.32
N ASP A 146 7.29 -14.34 6.39
CA ASP A 146 7.69 -13.03 6.90
C ASP A 146 9.17 -12.82 6.66
N GLU A 147 9.52 -11.74 5.98
CA GLU A 147 10.90 -11.30 5.74
C GLU A 147 11.88 -12.46 5.41
N PRO A 148 11.57 -13.35 4.45
CA PRO A 148 12.43 -14.48 4.16
C PRO A 148 13.79 -13.99 3.63
N GLU A 149 14.86 -14.60 4.12
CA GLU A 149 16.18 -14.48 3.51
C GLU A 149 16.25 -15.28 2.20
N ALA A 150 17.19 -14.95 1.30
CA ALA A 150 17.36 -15.68 0.04
C ALA A 150 17.55 -17.19 0.18
N LYS A 151 18.12 -17.67 1.30
CA LYS A 151 18.30 -19.10 1.57
C LYS A 151 16.98 -19.85 1.83
N SER A 152 15.88 -19.12 2.00
CA SER A 152 14.54 -19.66 2.28
C SER A 152 13.65 -19.74 1.04
N THR A 153 14.17 -19.40 -0.14
CA THR A 153 13.41 -19.29 -1.40
C THR A 153 12.72 -20.59 -1.79
N GLU A 154 13.43 -21.72 -1.83
CA GLU A 154 12.86 -23.05 -2.16
C GLU A 154 11.69 -23.42 -1.23
N VAL A 155 11.78 -23.09 0.05
CA VAL A 155 10.71 -23.35 1.03
C VAL A 155 9.49 -22.46 0.77
N CYS A 156 9.72 -21.19 0.41
CA CYS A 156 8.65 -20.27 0.07
C CYS A 156 7.96 -20.67 -1.24
N GLU A 157 8.69 -21.19 -2.23
CA GLU A 157 8.12 -21.76 -3.46
C GLU A 157 7.26 -23.00 -3.14
N ALA A 158 7.74 -23.91 -2.30
CA ALA A 158 6.96 -25.07 -1.90
C ALA A 158 5.66 -24.69 -1.17
N ALA A 159 5.72 -23.68 -0.29
CA ALA A 159 4.55 -23.13 0.39
C ALA A 159 3.52 -22.54 -0.60
N TYR A 160 4.00 -21.79 -1.58
CA TYR A 160 3.19 -21.25 -2.67
C TYR A 160 2.48 -22.37 -3.45
N GLU A 161 3.21 -23.41 -3.87
CA GLU A 161 2.66 -24.55 -4.61
C GLU A 161 1.59 -25.31 -3.82
N VAL A 162 1.78 -25.47 -2.50
CA VAL A 162 0.76 -26.09 -1.62
C VAL A 162 -0.53 -25.26 -1.61
N VAL A 163 -0.42 -23.95 -1.38
CA VAL A 163 -1.61 -23.07 -1.39
C VAL A 163 -2.29 -23.11 -2.76
N LYS A 164 -1.53 -22.98 -3.85
CA LYS A 164 -2.08 -23.01 -5.22
C LYS A 164 -2.68 -24.35 -5.62
N SER A 165 -2.16 -25.47 -5.11
CA SER A 165 -2.71 -26.80 -5.36
C SER A 165 -4.03 -27.03 -4.63
N TYR A 166 -4.19 -26.48 -3.42
CA TYR A 166 -5.39 -26.65 -2.60
C TYR A 166 -6.47 -25.59 -2.89
N MET A 167 -6.05 -24.36 -3.21
CA MET A 167 -6.90 -23.18 -3.39
C MET A 167 -6.36 -22.29 -4.52
N PRO A 168 -6.45 -22.74 -5.79
CA PRO A 168 -5.86 -22.04 -6.94
C PRO A 168 -6.40 -20.62 -7.12
N GLU A 169 -7.60 -20.33 -6.64
CA GLU A 169 -8.26 -19.03 -6.71
C GLU A 169 -7.78 -18.01 -5.67
N LYS A 170 -6.98 -18.44 -4.68
CA LYS A 170 -6.50 -17.56 -3.60
C LYS A 170 -5.13 -16.97 -3.94
N LEU A 171 -4.94 -15.73 -3.52
CA LEU A 171 -3.67 -15.02 -3.67
C LEU A 171 -2.69 -15.48 -2.58
N VAL A 172 -1.42 -15.55 -2.94
CA VAL A 172 -0.31 -15.80 -2.03
C VAL A 172 0.50 -14.51 -1.87
N PHE A 173 0.80 -14.16 -0.62
CA PHE A 173 1.52 -12.95 -0.25
C PHE A 173 2.88 -13.30 0.37
N THR A 174 3.88 -12.48 0.09
CA THR A 174 5.19 -12.50 0.77
C THR A 174 5.46 -11.13 1.36
N ILE A 175 6.08 -11.08 2.53
CA ILE A 175 6.53 -9.83 3.15
C ILE A 175 8.06 -9.79 3.07
N SER A 176 8.65 -8.66 2.68
CA SER A 176 10.10 -8.49 2.72
C SER A 176 10.49 -7.08 3.10
N CYS A 177 11.46 -6.95 4.03
CA CYS A 177 12.03 -5.66 4.42
C CYS A 177 13.32 -5.29 3.67
N ASP A 178 13.83 -6.21 2.86
CA ASP A 178 15.13 -6.11 2.21
C ASP A 178 15.02 -6.31 0.70
N VAL A 179 15.19 -5.21 -0.02
CA VAL A 179 15.09 -5.15 -1.49
C VAL A 179 16.06 -6.13 -2.18
N ARG A 180 17.17 -6.51 -1.53
CA ARG A 180 18.17 -7.44 -2.07
C ARG A 180 17.62 -8.84 -2.29
N TRP A 181 16.59 -9.24 -1.54
CA TRP A 181 16.01 -10.58 -1.60
C TRP A 181 14.85 -10.69 -2.58
N VAL A 182 14.29 -9.57 -3.03
CA VAL A 182 13.09 -9.53 -3.87
C VAL A 182 13.24 -10.37 -5.15
N GLY A 183 14.39 -10.31 -5.81
CA GLY A 183 14.63 -11.09 -7.03
C GLY A 183 14.56 -12.61 -6.80
N GLY A 184 14.96 -13.10 -5.63
CA GLY A 184 14.87 -14.52 -5.28
C GLY A 184 13.45 -14.97 -4.91
N LEU A 185 12.56 -14.03 -4.58
CA LEU A 185 11.20 -14.33 -4.12
C LEU A 185 10.17 -14.33 -5.25
N LEU A 186 10.56 -14.06 -6.50
CA LEU A 186 9.64 -13.87 -7.62
C LEU A 186 8.66 -15.03 -7.85
N ASN A 187 9.04 -16.27 -7.54
CA ASN A 187 8.19 -17.45 -7.71
C ASN A 187 7.43 -17.85 -6.44
N THR A 188 7.53 -17.08 -5.37
CA THR A 188 7.03 -17.47 -4.04
C THR A 188 5.67 -16.88 -3.68
N ALA A 189 5.17 -15.93 -4.47
CA ALA A 189 3.95 -15.20 -4.16
C ALA A 189 3.37 -14.51 -5.40
N ASP A 190 2.08 -14.17 -5.34
CA ASP A 190 1.40 -13.29 -6.29
C ASP A 190 1.60 -11.81 -5.96
N VAL A 191 1.77 -11.51 -4.67
CA VAL A 191 1.91 -10.15 -4.15
C VAL A 191 3.10 -10.05 -3.21
N LEU A 192 3.98 -9.08 -3.47
CA LEU A 192 5.03 -8.66 -2.55
C LEU A 192 4.50 -7.51 -1.69
N ILE A 193 4.60 -7.62 -0.39
CA ILE A 193 4.41 -6.51 0.56
C ILE A 193 5.78 -6.07 1.04
N TYR A 194 6.21 -4.86 0.66
CA TYR A 194 7.50 -4.33 1.06
C TYR A 194 7.41 -3.64 2.43
N ASP A 195 8.07 -4.22 3.44
CA ASP A 195 8.06 -3.78 4.84
C ASP A 195 9.32 -2.97 5.21
N ARG A 196 9.36 -1.71 4.78
CA ARG A 196 10.51 -0.84 5.07
C ARG A 196 10.27 0.01 6.32
N TYR A 197 11.02 -0.32 7.36
CA TYR A 197 11.23 0.52 8.54
C TYR A 197 12.10 1.73 8.19
N LEU A 198 11.50 2.93 8.07
CA LEU A 198 12.21 4.14 7.65
C LEU A 198 13.37 4.53 8.57
N LEU A 199 13.19 4.41 9.89
CA LEU A 199 14.13 4.96 10.87
C LEU A 199 14.87 3.87 11.66
N ARG A 200 15.44 2.81 11.04
CA ARG A 200 16.25 1.84 11.79
C ARG A 200 17.59 2.46 12.26
N GLY A 201 17.79 2.66 13.56
CA GLY A 201 19.11 3.00 14.14
C GLY A 201 19.09 3.87 15.40
N THR A 202 20.28 4.15 15.95
CA THR A 202 20.50 5.15 17.02
C THR A 202 20.57 6.55 16.43
N GLN A 203 19.78 7.47 16.99
CA GLN A 203 19.68 8.91 16.66
C GLN A 203 19.88 9.26 15.17
N PRO A 204 18.79 9.32 14.39
CA PRO A 204 18.89 9.79 13.03
C PRO A 204 19.42 11.24 12.96
N PRO A 205 20.35 11.57 12.03
CA PRO A 205 20.73 12.97 11.75
C PRO A 205 19.51 13.81 11.33
N GLU A 206 19.64 15.15 11.36
CA GLU A 206 18.54 16.11 11.08
C GLU A 206 17.76 15.85 9.78
N ASN A 207 18.38 15.22 8.76
CA ASN A 207 17.78 14.90 7.46
C ASN A 207 17.46 13.41 7.25
N ALA A 208 17.55 12.59 8.29
CA ALA A 208 17.43 11.14 8.16
C ALA A 208 16.05 10.70 7.64
N TYR A 209 14.99 11.42 8.02
CA TYR A 209 13.65 11.06 7.57
C TYR A 209 13.48 11.29 6.07
N SER A 210 13.92 12.44 5.56
CA SER A 210 13.94 12.75 4.12
C SER A 210 14.78 11.74 3.34
N ASN A 211 15.96 11.38 3.85
CA ASN A 211 16.82 10.37 3.24
C ASN A 211 16.18 8.97 3.27
N ALA A 212 15.48 8.64 4.35
CA ALA A 212 14.75 7.38 4.47
C ALA A 212 13.59 7.31 3.48
N LEU A 213 12.85 8.41 3.27
CA LEU A 213 11.80 8.50 2.26
C LEU A 213 12.36 8.35 0.84
N ASN A 214 13.48 9.01 0.52
CA ASN A 214 14.13 8.82 -0.78
C ASN A 214 14.58 7.37 -0.98
N SER A 215 15.17 6.75 0.05
CA SER A 215 15.53 5.32 0.01
C SER A 215 14.30 4.41 -0.13
N LEU A 216 13.17 4.76 0.50
CA LEU A 216 11.91 4.05 0.32
C LEU A 216 11.47 4.13 -1.15
N ALA A 217 11.49 5.32 -1.76
CA ALA A 217 11.09 5.50 -3.15
C ALA A 217 11.94 4.64 -4.09
N ASP A 218 13.26 4.71 -3.97
CA ASP A 218 14.19 3.97 -4.84
C ASP A 218 14.08 2.46 -4.64
N ASN A 219 13.96 1.99 -3.41
CA ASN A 219 13.76 0.57 -3.13
C ASN A 219 12.41 0.08 -3.66
N MET A 220 11.35 0.88 -3.50
CA MET A 220 10.02 0.50 -3.98
C MET A 220 9.95 0.49 -5.51
N GLU A 221 10.57 1.47 -6.20
CA GLU A 221 10.73 1.44 -7.66
C GLU A 221 11.47 0.18 -8.12
N HIS A 222 12.52 -0.21 -7.40
CA HIS A 222 13.25 -1.45 -7.66
C HIS A 222 12.38 -2.69 -7.46
N CYS A 223 11.64 -2.77 -6.36
CA CYS A 223 10.70 -3.85 -6.09
C CYS A 223 9.67 -3.96 -7.22
N VAL A 224 9.00 -2.85 -7.58
CA VAL A 224 8.01 -2.80 -8.66
C VAL A 224 8.61 -3.25 -9.99
N LYS A 225 9.83 -2.80 -10.32
CA LYS A 225 10.52 -3.19 -11.55
C LYS A 225 10.86 -4.69 -11.60
N LEU A 226 11.28 -5.28 -10.48
CA LEU A 226 11.55 -6.72 -10.40
C LEU A 226 10.27 -7.54 -10.41
N TRP A 227 9.23 -7.08 -9.71
CA TRP A 227 7.95 -7.79 -9.53
C TRP A 227 7.02 -7.68 -10.76
N GLN A 228 7.30 -6.76 -11.69
CA GLN A 228 6.70 -6.66 -13.04
C GLN A 228 5.18 -6.84 -13.10
N SER A 229 4.71 -7.97 -13.66
CA SER A 229 3.29 -8.28 -13.90
C SER A 229 2.54 -8.74 -12.66
N LYS A 230 3.24 -8.85 -11.53
CA LYS A 230 2.68 -9.13 -10.22
C LYS A 230 2.47 -7.84 -9.44
N SER A 231 1.79 -7.93 -8.30
CA SER A 231 1.48 -6.75 -7.50
C SER A 231 2.54 -6.49 -6.43
N CYS A 232 3.02 -5.25 -6.32
CA CYS A 232 3.87 -4.82 -5.22
C CYS A 232 3.11 -3.82 -4.35
N TRP A 233 2.96 -4.12 -3.07
CA TRP A 233 2.35 -3.29 -2.05
C TRP A 233 3.42 -2.76 -1.11
N TYR A 234 3.07 -1.74 -0.36
CA TYR A 234 3.92 -1.19 0.69
C TYR A 234 3.25 -1.40 2.05
N MET A 235 4.06 -1.56 3.10
CA MET A 235 3.61 -1.63 4.48
C MET A 235 4.01 -0.36 5.24
N PRO A 236 3.16 0.69 5.27
CA PRO A 236 3.42 1.90 6.04
C PRO A 236 3.53 1.60 7.53
N GLN A 237 4.50 2.26 8.17
CA GLN A 237 4.79 2.08 9.57
C GLN A 237 4.02 3.10 10.41
N LEU A 238 3.27 2.60 11.38
CA LEU A 238 2.53 3.32 12.41
C LEU A 238 3.37 3.58 13.66
N TYR A 239 4.68 3.33 13.60
CA TYR A 239 5.59 3.69 14.68
C TYR A 239 5.61 5.20 14.86
N PRO A 240 5.29 5.72 16.06
CA PRO A 240 5.47 7.14 16.32
C PRO A 240 6.95 7.51 16.19
N PRO A 241 7.30 8.74 15.78
CA PRO A 241 8.70 9.18 15.72
C PRO A 241 9.45 8.97 17.04
N SER A 242 8.74 9.00 18.17
CA SER A 242 9.26 8.67 19.51
C SER A 242 9.96 7.29 19.59
N TYR A 243 9.57 6.34 18.73
CA TYR A 243 10.25 5.04 18.60
C TYR A 243 11.74 5.17 18.29
N PHE A 244 12.11 6.24 17.58
CA PHE A 244 13.47 6.49 17.12
C PHE A 244 14.02 7.84 17.59
N SER A 245 13.20 8.65 18.28
CA SER A 245 13.57 9.96 18.83
C SER A 245 13.75 9.92 20.36
N LEU A 246 14.40 10.93 20.93
CA LEU A 246 14.47 11.11 22.38
C LEU A 246 13.22 11.77 22.97
N LYS A 247 12.26 12.18 22.14
CA LYS A 247 11.05 12.88 22.57
C LYS A 247 9.97 11.85 22.94
N LYS A 248 9.80 11.64 24.24
CA LYS A 248 8.90 10.64 24.81
C LYS A 248 7.42 10.78 24.41
N ASP A 249 6.96 12.00 24.18
CA ASP A 249 5.54 12.28 23.95
C ASP A 249 5.24 12.60 22.48
N GLU A 250 6.18 12.30 21.58
CA GLU A 250 6.02 12.56 20.15
C GLU A 250 5.11 11.52 19.51
N LEU A 251 3.85 11.92 19.31
CA LEU A 251 2.83 11.11 18.68
C LEU A 251 3.05 10.97 17.17
N LEU A 252 2.55 9.86 16.60
CA LEU A 252 2.46 9.70 15.15
C LEU A 252 1.55 10.79 14.57
N THR A 253 1.94 11.36 13.44
CA THR A 253 1.22 12.45 12.76
C THR A 253 0.69 12.01 11.40
N ALA A 254 -0.41 12.63 10.95
CA ALA A 254 -0.96 12.38 9.62
C ALA A 254 0.08 12.62 8.52
N ALA A 255 0.88 13.68 8.62
CA ALA A 255 1.92 14.02 7.66
C ALA A 255 2.96 12.90 7.52
N ALA A 256 3.44 12.32 8.63
CA ALA A 256 4.42 11.23 8.58
C ALA A 256 3.85 9.94 7.96
N VAL A 257 2.58 9.65 8.19
CA VAL A 257 1.91 8.49 7.58
C VAL A 257 1.65 8.73 6.10
N ARG A 258 1.17 9.92 5.73
CA ARG A 258 0.91 10.29 4.33
C ARG A 258 2.20 10.29 3.51
N GLN A 259 3.30 10.85 4.02
CA GLN A 259 4.61 10.85 3.33
C GLN A 259 5.05 9.44 2.93
N GLN A 260 4.99 8.50 3.87
CA GLN A 260 5.27 7.08 3.62
C GLN A 260 4.41 6.51 2.48
N CYS A 261 3.10 6.69 2.58
CA CYS A 261 2.14 6.16 1.62
C CYS A 261 2.29 6.79 0.22
N TYR A 262 2.33 8.12 0.12
CA TYR A 262 2.51 8.82 -1.16
C TYR A 262 3.84 8.47 -1.81
N THR A 263 4.92 8.40 -1.03
CA THR A 263 6.24 8.00 -1.55
C THR A 263 6.17 6.62 -2.21
N ALA A 264 5.53 5.65 -1.55
CA ALA A 264 5.35 4.32 -2.11
C ALA A 264 4.45 4.30 -3.35
N LEU A 265 3.33 5.04 -3.34
CA LEU A 265 2.40 5.13 -4.49
C LEU A 265 3.03 5.81 -5.71
N ILE A 266 3.84 6.86 -5.47
CA ILE A 266 4.67 7.51 -6.49
C ILE A 266 5.66 6.52 -7.09
N ALA A 267 6.29 5.68 -6.26
CA ALA A 267 7.23 4.65 -6.68
C ALA A 267 6.59 3.43 -7.37
N GLY A 268 5.25 3.33 -7.40
CA GLY A 268 4.56 2.28 -8.13
C GLY A 268 3.71 1.33 -7.29
N ALA A 269 3.64 1.50 -5.97
CA ALA A 269 2.85 0.64 -5.10
C ALA A 269 1.39 0.53 -5.56
N LYS A 270 0.82 -0.67 -5.45
CA LYS A 270 -0.57 -1.00 -5.82
C LYS A 270 -1.45 -1.32 -4.61
N GLY A 271 -0.94 -1.11 -3.40
CA GLY A 271 -1.63 -1.39 -2.15
C GLY A 271 -0.84 -0.91 -0.93
N LEU A 272 -1.56 -0.71 0.17
CA LEU A 272 -1.02 -0.26 1.45
C LEU A 272 -1.50 -1.21 2.57
N VAL A 273 -0.57 -1.69 3.41
CA VAL A 273 -0.88 -2.52 4.59
C VAL A 273 -0.28 -1.87 5.83
N PHE A 274 -1.08 -1.29 6.71
CA PHE A 274 -0.56 -0.49 7.81
C PHE A 274 -0.10 -1.39 8.97
N TYR A 275 1.12 -1.14 9.48
CA TYR A 275 1.81 -1.95 10.49
C TYR A 275 2.36 -1.08 11.63
N ASP A 276 2.15 -1.36 12.92
CA ASP A 276 1.34 -2.41 13.53
C ASP A 276 0.32 -1.82 14.49
N TRP A 277 -0.79 -2.51 14.69
CA TRP A 277 -1.85 -2.15 15.64
C TRP A 277 -1.35 -2.01 17.07
N GLY A 278 -0.42 -2.88 17.48
CA GLY A 278 0.15 -2.83 18.82
C GLY A 278 0.72 -1.45 19.13
N GLU A 279 1.37 -0.83 18.16
CA GLU A 279 2.16 0.39 18.32
C GLU A 279 1.32 1.65 18.44
N LEU A 280 0.06 1.62 17.95
CA LEU A 280 -0.90 2.70 18.20
C LEU A 280 -1.32 2.81 19.67
N ASN A 281 -0.96 1.84 20.51
CA ASN A 281 -1.26 1.88 21.94
C ASN A 281 -0.12 2.47 22.77
N TYR A 282 1.02 2.83 22.17
CA TYR A 282 2.21 3.24 22.93
C TYR A 282 2.89 4.49 22.33
N THR A 283 3.56 5.26 23.20
CA THR A 283 4.77 5.99 22.80
C THR A 283 6.00 5.23 23.26
N HIS A 284 7.14 5.60 22.69
CA HIS A 284 8.41 4.97 23.02
C HIS A 284 9.45 6.03 23.30
N TYR A 285 10.45 5.70 24.09
CA TYR A 285 11.62 6.55 24.27
C TYR A 285 12.81 5.71 24.71
N ARG A 286 14.00 6.31 24.71
CA ARG A 286 15.16 5.74 25.37
C ARG A 286 15.42 6.45 26.69
N ASP A 287 15.58 5.69 27.76
CA ASP A 287 15.94 6.28 29.06
C ASP A 287 17.42 6.71 29.09
N LYS A 288 17.88 7.18 30.26
CA LYS A 288 19.27 7.65 30.46
C LYS A 288 20.32 6.57 30.21
N LYS A 289 19.96 5.28 30.22
CA LYS A 289 20.83 4.14 29.92
C LYS A 289 20.77 3.72 28.45
N GLY A 290 19.91 4.38 27.66
CA GLY A 290 19.67 4.03 26.26
C GLY A 290 18.69 2.87 26.09
N GLU A 291 18.04 2.39 27.16
CA GLU A 291 17.09 1.27 27.08
C GLU A 291 15.75 1.74 26.52
N LYS A 292 15.15 0.93 25.63
CA LYS A 292 13.83 1.23 25.05
C LYS A 292 12.78 1.09 26.14
N GLN A 293 12.03 2.16 26.36
CA GLN A 293 10.86 2.23 27.20
C GLN A 293 9.63 2.38 26.31
N SER A 294 8.51 1.74 26.68
CA SER A 294 7.23 1.87 25.99
C SER A 294 6.17 2.27 27.00
N VAL A 295 5.45 3.36 26.72
CA VAL A 295 4.44 3.92 27.62
C VAL A 295 3.11 3.87 26.92
N LYS A 296 2.12 3.27 27.59
CA LYS A 296 0.78 3.16 27.03
C LYS A 296 0.16 4.56 26.87
N LEU A 297 -0.45 4.82 25.72
CA LEU A 297 -1.18 6.06 25.46
C LEU A 297 -2.38 6.20 26.41
N THR A 298 -2.72 7.44 26.74
CA THR A 298 -4.02 7.73 27.37
C THR A 298 -5.16 7.44 26.39
N PRO A 299 -6.39 7.23 26.87
CA PRO A 299 -7.56 7.06 25.99
C PRO A 299 -7.72 8.20 24.98
N GLU A 300 -7.45 9.45 25.38
CA GLU A 300 -7.56 10.64 24.53
C GLU A 300 -6.49 10.63 23.42
N GLN A 301 -5.24 10.29 23.76
CA GLN A 301 -4.15 10.17 22.79
C GLN A 301 -4.42 9.04 21.79
N LYS A 302 -4.95 7.90 22.27
CA LYS A 302 -5.36 6.81 21.39
C LYS A 302 -6.51 7.22 20.46
N ALA A 303 -7.53 7.91 20.98
CA ALA A 303 -8.62 8.44 20.16
C ALA A 303 -8.12 9.43 19.10
N GLN A 304 -7.14 10.28 19.44
CA GLN A 304 -6.49 11.17 18.49
C GLN A 304 -5.77 10.39 17.37
N GLN A 305 -5.04 9.32 17.70
CA GLN A 305 -4.39 8.45 16.70
C GLN A 305 -5.39 7.79 15.76
N LEU A 306 -6.48 7.23 16.30
CA LEU A 306 -7.53 6.59 15.49
C LEU A 306 -8.27 7.61 14.60
N SER A 307 -8.53 8.81 15.10
CA SER A 307 -9.13 9.90 14.31
C SER A 307 -8.21 10.32 13.17
N MET A 308 -6.91 10.45 13.42
CA MET A 308 -5.92 10.74 12.38
C MET A 308 -5.91 9.65 11.32
N LEU A 309 -5.88 8.37 11.72
CA LEU A 309 -5.90 7.27 10.78
C LEU A 309 -7.17 7.23 9.94
N LYS A 310 -8.32 7.54 10.52
CA LYS A 310 -9.58 7.62 9.77
C LYS A 310 -9.51 8.65 8.63
N GLU A 311 -8.92 9.81 8.89
CA GLU A 311 -8.68 10.84 7.86
C GLU A 311 -7.76 10.30 6.75
N VAL A 312 -6.61 9.73 7.15
CA VAL A 312 -5.61 9.21 6.22
C VAL A 312 -6.15 8.05 5.37
N VAL A 313 -6.86 7.11 5.98
CA VAL A 313 -7.48 5.96 5.29
C VAL A 313 -8.55 6.42 4.31
N SER A 314 -9.40 7.38 4.72
CA SER A 314 -10.40 7.96 3.82
C SER A 314 -9.77 8.61 2.59
N GLU A 315 -8.67 9.34 2.78
CA GLU A 315 -7.92 9.95 1.68
C GLU A 315 -7.39 8.89 0.71
N PHE A 316 -6.66 7.87 1.20
CA PHE A 316 -6.09 6.85 0.32
C PHE A 316 -7.14 5.98 -0.37
N LYS A 317 -8.28 5.70 0.28
CA LYS A 317 -9.40 5.03 -0.38
C LYS A 317 -9.97 5.84 -1.55
N SER A 318 -10.04 7.17 -1.41
CA SER A 318 -10.50 8.05 -2.51
C SER A 318 -9.57 8.05 -3.73
N LEU A 319 -8.30 7.65 -3.55
CA LEU A 319 -7.34 7.50 -4.65
C LEU A 319 -7.46 6.15 -5.36
N GLY A 320 -8.29 5.23 -4.87
CA GLY A 320 -8.28 3.84 -5.32
C GLY A 320 -8.47 3.65 -6.82
N GLU A 321 -9.45 4.32 -7.41
CA GLU A 321 -9.71 4.26 -8.86
C GLU A 321 -8.53 4.81 -9.68
N ILE A 322 -7.94 5.93 -9.23
CA ILE A 322 -6.81 6.58 -9.88
C ILE A 322 -5.56 5.67 -9.83
N ILE A 323 -5.28 5.02 -8.69
CA ILE A 323 -4.11 4.13 -8.55
C ILE A 323 -4.30 2.82 -9.33
N CYS A 324 -5.53 2.28 -9.32
CA CYS A 324 -5.85 1.02 -9.97
C CYS A 324 -5.84 1.14 -11.49
N ASP A 325 -6.53 2.14 -12.03
CA ASP A 325 -6.77 2.26 -13.48
C ASP A 325 -6.02 3.41 -14.15
N GLY A 326 -5.39 4.29 -13.36
CA GLY A 326 -4.55 5.34 -13.89
C GLY A 326 -3.34 4.77 -14.62
N ARG A 327 -3.11 5.27 -15.84
CA ARG A 327 -1.96 4.87 -16.68
C ARG A 327 -0.86 5.91 -16.58
N PRO A 328 0.43 5.53 -16.55
CA PRO A 328 1.51 6.51 -16.64
C PRO A 328 1.31 7.43 -17.83
N SER A 329 1.32 8.74 -17.59
CA SER A 329 1.07 9.73 -18.62
C SER A 329 2.32 10.51 -18.97
N ARG A 330 2.38 10.94 -20.24
CA ARG A 330 3.40 11.87 -20.76
C ARG A 330 2.81 13.22 -21.15
N GLU A 331 1.55 13.46 -20.78
CA GLU A 331 0.84 14.68 -21.15
C GLU A 331 1.01 15.81 -20.14
N ALA A 332 1.39 15.53 -18.90
CA ALA A 332 1.76 16.55 -17.95
C ALA A 332 3.19 16.30 -17.47
N PHE A 333 3.99 17.36 -17.44
CA PHE A 333 5.35 17.36 -16.91
C PHE A 333 5.39 18.24 -15.67
N VAL A 334 6.11 17.78 -14.65
CA VAL A 334 6.36 18.54 -13.42
C VAL A 334 7.75 19.14 -13.51
N MET A 335 7.84 20.46 -13.44
CA MET A 335 9.12 21.16 -13.35
C MET A 335 9.20 21.86 -12.00
N PHE A 336 10.11 21.40 -11.14
CA PHE A 336 10.39 22.05 -9.86
C PHE A 336 11.27 23.29 -10.06
N THR A 337 10.93 24.38 -9.40
CA THR A 337 11.61 25.68 -9.50
C THR A 337 12.24 26.14 -8.19
N ALA A 338 11.96 25.46 -7.07
CA ALA A 338 12.59 25.70 -5.77
C ALA A 338 12.45 24.46 -4.87
N PRO A 339 13.37 24.27 -3.89
CA PRO A 339 14.57 25.05 -3.59
C PRO A 339 15.69 24.92 -4.64
N GLY A 340 16.40 26.02 -4.94
CA GLY A 340 17.55 26.06 -5.87
C GLY A 340 17.21 26.44 -7.32
N GLN A 341 18.20 26.99 -8.05
CA GLN A 341 18.03 27.42 -9.47
C GLN A 341 17.82 26.25 -10.45
N MET A 342 18.28 25.06 -10.09
CA MET A 342 18.09 23.81 -10.85
C MET A 342 16.98 22.94 -10.22
N GLY A 343 16.23 23.48 -9.26
CA GLY A 343 15.31 22.74 -8.42
C GLY A 343 16.00 21.87 -7.35
N PRO A 344 15.20 21.17 -6.52
CA PRO A 344 15.65 20.35 -5.39
C PRO A 344 16.42 19.06 -5.76
N GLY A 345 16.69 18.80 -7.03
CA GLY A 345 17.15 17.49 -7.50
C GLY A 345 15.99 16.52 -7.75
N SER A 346 16.22 15.21 -7.52
CA SER A 346 15.31 14.12 -7.90
C SER A 346 14.11 13.96 -6.97
N ILE A 347 13.28 14.99 -6.84
CA ILE A 347 11.97 14.84 -6.19
C ILE A 347 11.10 13.94 -7.07
N LYS A 348 10.78 12.78 -6.51
CA LYS A 348 9.92 11.79 -7.16
C LYS A 348 8.48 12.32 -7.20
N HIS A 349 7.84 12.13 -8.34
CA HIS A 349 6.43 12.44 -8.57
C HIS A 349 5.89 11.41 -9.56
N ARG A 350 4.57 11.28 -9.63
CA ARG A 350 3.93 10.36 -10.58
C ARG A 350 2.76 11.06 -11.26
N VAL A 351 2.71 10.96 -12.58
CA VAL A 351 1.61 11.48 -13.40
C VAL A 351 0.82 10.31 -13.95
N LEU A 352 -0.48 10.30 -13.66
CA LEU A 352 -1.43 9.27 -14.11
C LEU A 352 -2.52 9.89 -14.97
N ASP A 353 -2.81 9.28 -16.11
CA ASP A 353 -4.02 9.55 -16.89
C ASP A 353 -5.13 8.59 -16.42
N HIS A 354 -6.24 9.15 -15.98
CA HIS A 354 -7.45 8.40 -15.69
C HIS A 354 -8.61 9.02 -16.47
N TYR A 355 -9.00 8.35 -17.56
CA TYR A 355 -10.06 8.76 -18.48
C TYR A 355 -9.91 10.19 -19.04
N GLY A 356 -8.68 10.57 -19.41
CA GLY A 356 -8.37 11.87 -20.02
C GLY A 356 -8.09 13.00 -19.04
N LYS A 357 -8.23 12.75 -17.74
CA LYS A 357 -7.79 13.65 -16.66
C LYS A 357 -6.40 13.23 -16.18
N GLN A 358 -5.55 14.21 -15.91
CA GLN A 358 -4.21 13.95 -15.39
C GLN A 358 -4.20 14.11 -13.87
N TYR A 359 -3.63 13.16 -13.14
CA TYR A 359 -3.48 13.18 -11.70
C TYR A 359 -1.99 13.17 -11.37
N VAL A 360 -1.51 14.23 -10.73
CA VAL A 360 -0.12 14.36 -10.32
C VAL A 360 0.00 14.13 -8.83
N LEU A 361 0.62 13.00 -8.46
CA LEU A 361 0.96 12.68 -7.08
C LEU A 361 2.27 13.39 -6.74
N LEU A 362 2.26 14.14 -5.64
CA LEU A 362 3.38 14.92 -5.14
C LEU A 362 3.68 14.55 -3.69
N SER A 363 4.96 14.49 -3.35
CA SER A 363 5.44 14.32 -1.98
C SER A 363 6.64 15.23 -1.76
N ASN A 364 6.60 16.06 -0.72
CA ASN A 364 7.71 16.90 -0.30
C ASN A 364 8.43 16.28 0.91
N PRO A 365 9.56 15.57 0.72
CA PRO A 365 10.32 15.03 1.84
C PRO A 365 11.17 16.09 2.55
N LEU A 366 11.24 17.34 2.06
CA LEU A 366 12.10 18.39 2.60
C LEU A 366 11.43 19.16 3.74
N ASP A 367 12.26 19.85 4.51
CA ASP A 367 11.88 20.79 5.57
C ASP A 367 11.57 22.22 5.04
N VAL A 368 11.70 22.42 3.73
CA VAL A 368 11.37 23.67 3.03
C VAL A 368 10.27 23.45 1.98
N PRO A 369 9.49 24.48 1.62
CA PRO A 369 8.46 24.33 0.60
C PRO A 369 9.05 23.97 -0.78
N LEU A 370 8.43 23.02 -1.47
CA LEU A 370 8.68 22.77 -2.88
C LEU A 370 7.81 23.66 -3.74
N LYS A 371 8.37 24.22 -4.80
CA LYS A 371 7.61 24.99 -5.79
C LYS A 371 7.85 24.44 -7.17
N GLY A 372 6.86 24.54 -8.04
CA GLY A 372 7.01 24.17 -9.43
C GLY A 372 5.86 24.61 -10.31
N VAL A 373 5.91 24.14 -11.55
CA VAL A 373 4.89 24.36 -12.58
C VAL A 373 4.52 23.05 -13.26
N PHE A 374 3.28 22.96 -13.72
CA PHE A 374 2.82 21.89 -14.60
C PHE A 374 2.89 22.36 -16.05
N LEU A 375 3.53 21.56 -16.91
CA LEU A 375 3.69 21.83 -18.34
C LEU A 375 2.95 20.77 -19.16
N GLY A 376 2.40 21.13 -20.31
CA GLY A 376 1.80 20.18 -21.26
C GLY A 376 2.78 19.72 -22.35
N PRO A 377 2.38 18.75 -23.21
CA PRO A 377 3.19 18.34 -24.34
C PRO A 377 3.42 19.51 -25.29
N ASP A 378 4.64 19.56 -25.82
CA ASP A 378 5.05 20.53 -26.83
C ASP A 378 4.22 20.35 -28.10
N LEU A 379 3.42 21.36 -28.43
CA LEU A 379 2.70 21.44 -29.71
C LEU A 379 3.25 22.56 -30.61
N GLY A 380 4.42 23.11 -30.29
CA GLY A 380 5.07 24.18 -31.03
C GLY A 380 5.61 25.28 -30.10
N HIS A 381 6.76 25.84 -30.49
CA HIS A 381 7.74 26.60 -29.70
C HIS A 381 7.27 27.74 -28.76
N ASN A 382 5.98 28.09 -28.64
CA ASN A 382 5.51 29.17 -27.76
C ASN A 382 4.18 28.93 -27.01
N ASN A 383 3.54 27.75 -27.12
CA ASN A 383 2.17 27.54 -26.59
C ASN A 383 2.05 26.67 -25.33
N PHE A 384 3.15 26.46 -24.58
CA PHE A 384 3.15 25.69 -23.32
C PHE A 384 2.20 26.23 -22.23
N GLN A 385 1.69 27.44 -22.42
CA GLN A 385 1.33 28.31 -21.32
C GLN A 385 -0.14 28.20 -20.86
N LYS A 386 -1.03 27.50 -21.59
CA LYS A 386 -2.47 27.39 -21.24
C LYS A 386 -3.04 25.98 -21.38
N THR A 387 -2.23 24.96 -21.12
CA THR A 387 -2.64 23.59 -21.45
C THR A 387 -3.58 22.98 -20.41
N PHE A 388 -3.47 23.41 -19.15
CA PHE A 388 -4.22 22.82 -18.04
C PHE A 388 -4.85 23.86 -17.13
N THR A 389 -6.00 23.51 -16.57
CA THR A 389 -6.49 24.02 -15.28
C THR A 389 -6.20 22.98 -14.21
N GLY A 390 -5.92 23.42 -12.98
CA GLY A 390 -5.61 22.52 -11.86
C GLY A 390 -6.53 22.73 -10.67
N THR A 391 -6.87 21.62 -10.00
CA THR A 391 -7.53 21.60 -8.69
C THR A 391 -6.78 20.65 -7.77
N VAL A 392 -6.65 21.00 -6.49
CA VAL A 392 -6.13 20.06 -5.49
C VAL A 392 -7.19 18.98 -5.29
N PHE A 393 -6.87 17.73 -5.57
CA PHE A 393 -7.74 16.57 -5.39
C PHE A 393 -7.61 15.99 -3.98
N ALA A 394 -6.38 15.92 -3.47
CA ALA A 394 -6.05 15.49 -2.11
C ALA A 394 -4.89 16.32 -1.56
N GLY A 395 -4.82 16.49 -0.23
CA GLY A 395 -3.78 17.30 0.41
C GLY A 395 -4.05 18.81 0.38
N HIS A 396 -5.31 19.24 0.56
CA HIS A 396 -5.70 20.67 0.53
C HIS A 396 -4.95 21.57 1.50
N ASN A 397 -4.47 21.01 2.62
CA ASN A 397 -3.67 21.73 3.60
C ASN A 397 -2.17 21.80 3.22
N ASP A 398 -1.73 20.94 2.30
CA ASP A 398 -0.33 20.75 1.93
C ASP A 398 0.00 21.37 0.57
N ILE A 399 -0.97 21.45 -0.34
CA ILE A 399 -0.79 21.92 -1.71
C ILE A 399 -1.56 23.21 -1.94
N THR A 400 -0.86 24.24 -2.40
CA THR A 400 -1.47 25.47 -2.92
C THR A 400 -1.20 25.58 -4.41
N LEU A 401 -2.24 25.87 -5.19
CA LEU A 401 -2.12 26.17 -6.62
C LEU A 401 -2.13 27.67 -6.88
N GLY A 402 -1.37 28.09 -7.88
CA GLY A 402 -1.34 29.47 -8.34
C GLY A 402 -1.36 29.55 -9.86
N LYS A 403 -1.26 30.78 -10.38
CA LYS A 403 -1.13 31.05 -11.80
C LYS A 403 0.19 31.78 -12.05
N HIS A 404 0.98 31.31 -13.01
CA HIS A 404 2.10 32.06 -13.55
C HIS A 404 1.59 33.17 -14.49
N LYS A 405 2.40 34.21 -14.74
CA LYS A 405 2.07 35.32 -15.65
C LYS A 405 1.67 34.87 -17.06
N GLU A 406 2.12 33.70 -17.45
CA GLU A 406 1.90 33.11 -18.76
C GLU A 406 0.62 32.24 -18.81
N GLY A 407 -0.03 31.97 -17.69
CA GLY A 407 -1.22 31.11 -17.61
C GLY A 407 -0.95 29.68 -17.16
N MET A 408 0.32 29.33 -16.91
CA MET A 408 0.71 28.02 -16.38
C MET A 408 0.19 27.85 -14.95
N VAL A 409 -0.19 26.62 -14.60
CA VAL A 409 -0.54 26.25 -13.22
C VAL A 409 0.76 26.09 -12.44
N THR A 410 0.94 26.96 -11.44
CA THR A 410 2.03 26.82 -10.47
C THR A 410 1.53 26.04 -9.26
N PHE A 411 2.44 25.40 -8.54
CA PHE A 411 2.12 24.74 -7.27
C PHE A 411 3.17 25.06 -6.21
N THR A 412 2.75 25.00 -4.95
CA THR A 412 3.62 24.94 -3.78
C THR A 412 3.17 23.77 -2.91
N VAL A 413 4.12 22.92 -2.51
CA VAL A 413 3.90 21.85 -1.54
C VAL A 413 4.60 22.25 -0.23
N ALA A 414 3.87 22.27 0.87
CA ALA A 414 4.39 22.59 2.20
C ALA A 414 5.52 21.62 2.61
N PRO A 415 6.42 22.01 3.54
CA PRO A 415 7.39 21.10 4.14
C PRO A 415 6.73 19.83 4.69
N GLY A 416 7.23 18.64 4.34
CA GLY A 416 6.61 17.37 4.72
C GLY A 416 5.19 17.16 4.15
N GLY A 417 4.73 18.03 3.25
CA GLY A 417 3.40 17.98 2.65
C GLY A 417 3.32 17.04 1.45
N CYS A 418 2.13 16.54 1.17
CA CYS A 418 1.88 15.61 0.08
C CYS A 418 0.44 15.70 -0.40
N GLY A 419 0.16 15.16 -1.58
CA GLY A 419 -1.19 15.20 -2.11
C GLY A 419 -1.26 14.88 -3.60
N VAL A 420 -2.43 15.15 -4.17
CA VAL A 420 -2.72 14.93 -5.58
C VAL A 420 -3.31 16.18 -6.19
N VAL A 421 -2.80 16.57 -7.35
CA VAL A 421 -3.37 17.61 -8.19
C VAL A 421 -4.06 16.97 -9.39
N GLU A 422 -5.34 17.25 -9.57
CA GLU A 422 -6.05 16.94 -10.81
C GLU A 422 -5.81 18.09 -11.81
N LEU A 423 -5.33 17.75 -13.00
CA LEU A 423 -5.18 18.66 -14.12
C LEU A 423 -6.16 18.27 -15.23
N SER A 424 -6.98 19.23 -15.63
CA SER A 424 -7.91 19.11 -16.76
C SER A 424 -7.38 19.91 -17.94
N ARG A 425 -7.40 19.29 -19.13
CA ARG A 425 -7.00 19.99 -20.36
C ARG A 425 -7.94 21.16 -20.61
N THR A 426 -7.39 22.35 -20.80
CA THR A 426 -8.18 23.50 -21.27
C THR A 426 -8.63 23.24 -22.70
N SER A 427 -9.92 23.43 -23.01
CA SER A 427 -10.45 23.22 -24.37
C SER A 427 -9.66 24.04 -25.39
N ILE A 428 -9.49 23.53 -26.61
CA ILE A 428 -8.91 24.32 -27.70
C ILE A 428 -9.71 25.60 -27.93
N ILE A 429 -11.04 25.52 -27.81
CA ILE A 429 -11.94 26.67 -27.97
C ILE A 429 -11.61 27.75 -26.92
N ASP A 430 -11.39 27.34 -25.67
CA ASP A 430 -11.01 28.26 -24.58
C ASP A 430 -9.61 28.88 -24.75
N ARG A 431 -8.82 28.40 -25.72
CA ARG A 431 -7.51 28.95 -26.06
C ARG A 431 -7.56 29.88 -27.27
N LEU A 432 -8.64 29.86 -28.05
CA LEU A 432 -8.79 30.77 -29.20
C LEU A 432 -8.91 32.23 -28.72
N PRO A 433 -8.44 33.21 -29.51
CA PRO A 433 -8.80 34.62 -29.35
C PRO A 433 -10.31 34.78 -29.20
N GLU A 434 -10.77 35.79 -28.45
CA GLU A 434 -12.20 36.04 -28.23
C GLU A 434 -12.99 36.16 -29.54
N GLU A 435 -12.38 36.73 -30.58
CA GLU A 435 -12.95 36.86 -31.93
C GLU A 435 -13.17 35.52 -32.65
N LEU A 436 -12.51 34.46 -32.21
CA LEU A 436 -12.57 33.10 -32.78
C LEU A 436 -13.32 32.11 -31.88
N ARG A 437 -13.81 32.55 -30.72
CA ARG A 437 -14.71 31.79 -29.84
C ARG A 437 -16.15 32.05 -30.22
#